data_AF-A0A1Y3B0S3-F1
#
_entry.id   AF-A0A1Y3B0S3-F1
#
_cell.length_a   1.000
_cell.length_b   1.000
_cell.length_c   1.000
_cell.angle_alpha   90.00
_cell.angle_beta   90.00
_cell.angle_gamma   90.00
#
_symmetry.space_group_name_H-M   'P 1'
#
loop_
_entity.id
_entity.type
_entity.pdbx_description
1 polymer ?
#
loop_
_entity_poly.entity_id
_entity_poly.type
_entity_poly.pdbx_seq_one_letter_code
_entity_poly.pdbx_strand_id
1 'polypeptide(L)'
;MATDECDLPERCDGHNGECPPDVYRKNGQTCNNGNGFCYNGECPILNRQCSILWGENSKASELICYKQFNAQGTIRGNCGMDTNGQHLKCSEE
;
A
#
# COMPACT_ATOMS: atom_id res chain seq x y z
N MET A 1 2.00 -17.03 -9.04
CA MET A 1 1.47 -17.73 -7.85
C MET A 1 0.84 -16.65 -7.00
N ALA A 2 -0.47 -16.71 -6.75
CA ALA A 2 -1.17 -15.66 -6.02
C ALA A 2 -0.58 -15.45 -4.61
N THR A 3 0.03 -14.30 -4.38
CA THR A 3 0.70 -13.94 -3.11
C THR A 3 -0.22 -13.21 -2.14
N ASP A 4 -1.32 -12.70 -2.65
CA ASP A 4 -2.26 -11.81 -1.98
C ASP A 4 -3.71 -12.11 -2.41
N GLU A 5 -4.70 -11.66 -1.66
CA GLU A 5 -6.10 -11.74 -2.08
C GLU A 5 -6.39 -10.87 -3.30
N CYS A 6 -5.53 -9.87 -3.56
CA CYS A 6 -5.57 -8.99 -4.70
C CYS A 6 -4.89 -9.56 -5.95
N ASP A 7 -4.17 -10.67 -5.83
CA ASP A 7 -3.44 -11.34 -6.89
C ASP A 7 -4.27 -12.48 -7.49
N LEU A 8 -4.29 -12.65 -8.83
CA LEU A 8 -5.09 -13.70 -9.48
C LEU A 8 -4.20 -14.90 -9.82
N PRO A 9 -4.73 -16.13 -9.83
CA PRO A 9 -3.94 -17.27 -10.27
C PRO A 9 -3.84 -17.31 -11.79
N GLU A 10 -2.61 -17.21 -12.31
CA GLU A 10 -2.30 -17.50 -13.71
C GLU A 10 -2.51 -18.97 -14.03
N ARG A 11 -3.09 -19.25 -15.21
CA ARG A 11 -3.28 -20.61 -15.71
C ARG A 11 -2.71 -20.71 -17.12
N CYS A 12 -1.89 -21.73 -17.35
CA CYS A 12 -1.36 -22.01 -18.68
C CYS A 12 -2.51 -22.31 -19.65
N ASP A 13 -2.40 -21.80 -20.87
CA ASP A 13 -3.39 -21.99 -21.94
C ASP A 13 -3.25 -23.36 -22.65
N GLY A 14 -2.13 -24.06 -22.44
CA GLY A 14 -1.83 -25.34 -23.07
C GLY A 14 -1.31 -25.23 -24.50
N HIS A 15 -1.06 -24.02 -25.00
CA HIS A 15 -0.56 -23.74 -26.34
C HIS A 15 0.91 -23.30 -26.36
N ASN A 16 1.36 -22.58 -25.34
CA ASN A 16 2.76 -22.18 -25.16
C ASN A 16 3.32 -22.71 -23.82
N GLY A 17 4.66 -22.75 -23.72
CA GLY A 17 5.37 -23.14 -22.50
C GLY A 17 5.67 -21.97 -21.55
N GLU A 18 5.24 -20.77 -21.92
CA GLU A 18 5.45 -19.56 -21.12
C GLU A 18 4.28 -19.38 -20.15
N CYS A 19 4.56 -18.85 -18.95
CA CYS A 19 3.48 -18.43 -18.07
C CYS A 19 2.78 -17.22 -18.70
N PRO A 20 1.44 -17.15 -18.71
CA PRO A 20 0.76 -15.94 -19.16
C PRO A 20 1.19 -14.74 -18.31
N PRO A 21 1.00 -13.50 -18.83
CA PRO A 21 1.31 -12.29 -18.08
C PRO A 21 0.62 -12.27 -16.72
N ASP A 22 1.33 -11.73 -15.72
CA ASP A 22 0.84 -11.52 -14.37
C ASP A 22 -0.37 -10.58 -14.39
N VAL A 23 -1.47 -11.02 -13.79
CA VAL A 23 -2.72 -10.27 -13.74
C VAL A 23 -3.27 -10.25 -12.33
N TYR A 24 -3.83 -9.12 -11.94
CA TYR A 24 -4.36 -8.92 -10.60
C TYR A 24 -5.80 -8.43 -10.62
N ARG A 25 -6.44 -8.48 -9.45
CA ARG A 25 -7.77 -7.91 -9.26
C ARG A 25 -7.75 -6.41 -9.58
N LYS A 26 -8.87 -5.93 -10.12
CA LYS A 26 -9.03 -4.52 -10.47
C LYS A 26 -8.73 -3.61 -9.27
N ASN A 27 -7.96 -2.55 -9.52
CA ASN A 27 -7.71 -1.51 -8.53
C ASN A 27 -9.03 -0.96 -7.94
N GLY A 28 -9.09 -0.84 -6.62
CA GLY A 28 -10.29 -0.42 -5.88
C GLY A 28 -11.20 -1.56 -5.42
N GLN A 29 -10.90 -2.82 -5.75
CA GLN A 29 -11.62 -3.95 -5.16
C GLN A 29 -11.31 -4.07 -3.66
N THR A 30 -12.33 -4.29 -2.82
CA THR A 30 -12.12 -4.42 -1.37
C THR A 30 -11.25 -5.63 -1.03
N CYS A 31 -10.41 -5.45 -0.03
CA CYS A 31 -9.48 -6.45 0.50
C CYS A 31 -9.37 -6.32 2.03
N ASN A 32 -8.75 -7.29 2.70
CA ASN A 32 -8.53 -7.38 4.13
C ASN A 32 -9.82 -7.20 4.94
N ASN A 33 -10.84 -7.99 4.62
CA ASN A 33 -12.19 -7.91 5.21
C ASN A 33 -12.84 -6.51 5.09
N GLY A 34 -12.54 -5.77 4.01
CA GLY A 34 -13.07 -4.44 3.75
C GLY A 34 -12.27 -3.29 4.37
N ASN A 35 -11.11 -3.57 4.97
CA ASN A 35 -10.25 -2.55 5.58
C ASN A 35 -9.22 -1.96 4.60
N GLY A 36 -9.20 -2.42 3.34
CA GLY A 36 -8.31 -1.93 2.31
C GLY A 36 -8.91 -2.07 0.92
N PHE A 37 -8.18 -1.56 -0.06
CA PHE A 37 -8.52 -1.69 -1.47
C PHE A 37 -7.31 -2.17 -2.26
N CYS A 38 -7.52 -3.13 -3.15
CA CYS A 38 -6.49 -3.64 -4.03
C CYS A 38 -5.89 -2.53 -4.87
N TYR A 39 -4.56 -2.53 -4.96
CA TYR A 39 -3.81 -1.64 -5.84
C TYR A 39 -2.59 -2.38 -6.37
N ASN A 40 -2.54 -2.58 -7.70
CA ASN A 40 -1.45 -3.27 -8.40
C ASN A 40 -1.08 -4.64 -7.80
N GLY A 41 -2.09 -5.49 -7.53
CA GLY A 41 -1.88 -6.85 -7.03
C GLY A 41 -1.71 -6.97 -5.52
N GLU A 42 -1.57 -5.85 -4.81
CA GLU A 42 -1.40 -5.85 -3.35
C GLU A 42 -2.64 -5.31 -2.63
N CYS A 43 -2.85 -5.76 -1.39
CA CYS A 43 -3.75 -5.11 -0.44
C CYS A 43 -2.96 -4.17 0.51
N PRO A 44 -2.75 -2.89 0.13
CA PRO A 44 -2.06 -1.92 0.98
C PRO A 44 -2.90 -1.54 2.19
N ILE A 45 -2.39 -1.84 3.38
CA ILE A 45 -2.95 -1.41 4.67
C ILE A 45 -1.83 -0.93 5.58
N LEU A 46 -2.09 0.09 6.40
CA LEU A 46 -1.05 0.73 7.23
C LEU A 46 -0.34 -0.26 8.16
N ASN A 47 -1.09 -1.17 8.80
CA ASN A 47 -0.50 -2.16 9.70
C ASN A 47 0.50 -3.07 8.97
N ARG A 48 0.14 -3.57 7.78
CA ARG A 48 1.02 -4.42 6.98
C ARG A 48 2.26 -3.67 6.51
N GLN A 49 2.10 -2.40 6.12
CA GLN A 49 3.24 -1.57 5.75
C GLN A 49 4.22 -1.42 6.92
N CYS A 50 3.70 -1.16 8.14
CA CYS A 50 4.53 -1.16 9.33
C CYS A 50 5.21 -2.52 9.56
N SER A 51 4.47 -3.63 9.47
CA SER A 51 5.02 -4.97 9.68
C SER A 51 6.13 -5.34 8.70
N ILE A 52 6.03 -4.91 7.44
CA ILE A 52 7.07 -5.14 6.43
C ILE A 52 8.33 -4.32 6.74
N LEU A 53 8.18 -3.07 7.19
CA LEU A 53 9.31 -2.18 7.46
C LEU A 53 10.01 -2.46 8.79
N TRP A 54 9.24 -2.82 9.82
CA TRP A 54 9.70 -2.87 11.21
C TRP A 54 9.54 -4.25 11.88
N GLY A 55 8.99 -5.24 11.17
CA GLY A 55 8.78 -6.60 11.65
C GLY A 55 7.37 -6.88 12.15
N GLU A 56 7.03 -8.18 12.26
CA GLU A 56 5.67 -8.72 12.45
C GLU A 56 4.87 -8.09 13.61
N ASN A 57 5.54 -7.68 14.69
CA ASN A 57 4.89 -7.09 15.88
C ASN A 57 4.64 -5.58 15.80
N SER A 58 5.06 -4.92 14.72
CA SER A 58 4.83 -3.49 14.53
C SER A 58 3.44 -3.23 13.94
N LYS A 59 2.87 -2.08 14.31
CA LYS A 59 1.52 -1.65 13.91
C LYS A 59 1.52 -0.18 13.56
N ALA A 60 0.51 0.23 12.80
CA ALA A 60 0.26 1.63 12.51
C ALA A 60 -0.03 2.41 13.79
N SER A 61 0.39 3.68 13.80
CA SER A 61 0.09 4.60 14.89
C SER A 61 -1.39 4.98 14.89
N GLU A 62 -1.83 5.63 15.97
CA GLU A 62 -3.16 6.22 16.02
C GLU A 62 -3.31 7.37 15.00
N LEU A 63 -4.54 7.59 14.53
CA LEU A 63 -4.86 8.65 13.56
C LEU A 63 -4.40 10.04 14.01
N ILE A 64 -4.38 10.29 15.33
CA ILE A 64 -3.93 11.57 15.90
C ILE A 64 -2.47 11.88 15.56
N CYS A 65 -1.60 10.86 15.50
CA CYS A 65 -0.20 11.05 15.13
C CYS A 65 -0.09 11.57 13.68
N TYR A 66 -0.82 10.97 12.76
CA TYR A 66 -0.82 11.40 11.36
C TYR A 66 -1.35 12.83 11.23
N LYS A 67 -2.50 13.14 11.86
CA LYS A 67 -3.10 14.48 11.81
C LYS A 67 -2.18 15.56 12.38
N GLN A 68 -1.55 15.32 13.52
CA GLN A 68 -0.72 16.33 14.19
C GLN A 68 0.65 16.51 13.55
N PHE A 69 1.33 15.43 13.16
CA PHE A 69 2.71 15.52 12.68
C PHE A 69 2.79 15.78 11.19
N ASN A 70 1.90 15.22 10.36
CA ASN A 70 1.95 15.42 8.91
C ASN A 70 1.56 16.85 8.49
N ALA A 71 0.70 17.51 9.26
CA ALA A 71 0.34 18.91 9.06
C ALA A 71 1.49 19.90 9.36
N GLN A 72 2.54 19.46 10.08
CA GLN A 72 3.69 20.31 10.38
C GLN A 72 4.61 20.47 9.17
N GLY A 73 4.66 19.49 8.26
CA GLY A 73 5.54 19.53 7.08
C GLY A 73 7.02 19.53 7.48
N THR A 74 7.40 18.59 8.33
CA THR A 74 8.77 18.44 8.82
C THR A 74 9.31 17.04 8.49
N ILE A 75 10.58 16.79 8.80
CA ILE A 75 11.17 15.45 8.65
C ILE A 75 10.44 14.36 9.47
N ARG A 76 9.69 14.75 10.51
CA ARG A 76 8.92 13.82 11.37
C ARG A 76 7.50 13.56 10.86
N GLY A 77 7.03 14.28 9.85
CA GLY A 77 5.71 14.13 9.24
C GLY A 77 5.50 15.13 8.11
N ASN A 78 5.20 14.64 6.92
CA ASN A 78 5.05 15.44 5.70
C ASN A 78 4.30 14.66 4.61
N CYS A 79 3.88 15.37 3.56
CA CYS A 79 3.26 14.81 2.35
C CYS A 79 4.27 14.72 1.19
N GLY A 80 5.53 14.43 1.49
CA GLY A 80 6.63 14.41 0.54
C GLY A 80 7.48 15.67 0.56
N MET A 81 8.31 15.80 -0.47
CA MET A 81 9.23 16.93 -0.65
C MET A 81 8.97 17.58 -2.01
N ASP A 82 9.12 18.90 -2.06
CA ASP A 82 9.12 19.63 -3.32
C ASP A 82 10.44 19.47 -4.09
N THR A 83 10.54 20.09 -5.27
CA THR A 83 11.75 20.03 -6.10
C THR A 83 12.98 20.69 -5.46
N ASN A 84 12.77 21.51 -4.42
CA ASN A 84 13.84 22.18 -3.67
C ASN A 84 14.24 21.40 -2.40
N GLY A 85 13.62 20.23 -2.16
CA GLY A 85 13.86 19.41 -0.98
C GLY A 85 13.13 19.89 0.27
N GLN A 86 12.20 20.84 0.16
CA GLN A 86 11.41 21.31 1.29
C GLN A 86 10.25 20.35 1.57
N HIS A 87 10.08 19.96 2.84
CA HIS A 87 8.97 19.11 3.27
C HIS A 87 7.63 19.81 3.12
N LEU A 88 6.69 19.13 2.46
CA LEU A 88 5.34 19.63 2.24
C LEU A 88 4.44 19.31 3.43
N LYS A 89 3.67 20.31 3.87
CA LYS A 89 2.58 20.09 4.84
C LYS A 89 1.46 19.31 4.16
N CYS A 90 0.93 18.31 4.85
CA CYS A 90 -0.31 17.67 4.40
C CYS A 90 -1.50 18.61 4.61
N SER A 91 -2.44 18.61 3.67
CA SER A 91 -3.75 19.22 3.87
C SER A 91 -4.57 18.43 4.90
N GLU A 92 -5.46 19.13 5.60
CA GLU A 92 -6.50 18.45 6.36
C GLU A 92 -7.50 17.83 5.36
N GLU A 93 -7.86 16.56 5.56
CA GLU A 93 -8.97 15.89 4.88
C GLU A 93 -10.32 16.29 5.47
#